data_AF-A0A355G4B6-F1
#
_entry.id   AF-A0A355G4B6-F1
#
_cell.length_a   1.000
_cell.length_b   1.000
_cell.length_c   1.000
_cell.angle_alpha   90.00
_cell.angle_beta   90.00
_cell.angle_gamma   90.00
#
_symmetry.space_group_name_H-M   'P 1'
#
loop_
_entity.id
_entity.type
_entity.pdbx_description
1 polymer ?
#
loop_
_entity_poly.entity_id
_entity_poly.type
_entity_poly.pdbx_seq_one_letter_code
_entity_poly.pdbx_strand_id
1 'polypeptide(L)'
;MIHPKTELKFISNEIGYGVVATEFIPAGSITWVLDKLDREFSSVEFQSMEDIYQNILDTYSFRNNQGNLVLCWDNGRYVNHSFNSNCLTTAYDFEIAIRDIH
;
A
#
# COMPACT_ATOMS: atom_id res chain seq x y z
N MET A 1 -4.16 0.47 7.53
CA MET A 1 -5.61 0.37 7.24
C MET A 1 -6.00 1.17 6.00
N ILE A 2 -6.45 0.48 4.95
CA ILE A 2 -6.99 1.04 3.71
C ILE A 2 -8.41 1.61 3.92
N HIS A 3 -8.77 2.61 3.12
CA HIS A 3 -10.07 3.26 3.18
C HIS A 3 -11.23 2.24 2.94
N PRO A 4 -12.32 2.29 3.74
CA PRO A 4 -13.35 1.25 3.74
C PRO A 4 -14.20 1.23 2.45
N LYS A 5 -14.24 2.33 1.70
CA LYS A 5 -14.93 2.41 0.40
C LYS A 5 -14.05 1.92 -0.74
N THR A 6 -13.32 0.84 -0.50
CA THR A 6 -12.44 0.20 -1.47
C THR A 6 -12.61 -1.30 -1.43
N GLU A 7 -12.34 -1.96 -2.55
CA GLU A 7 -12.37 -3.42 -2.65
C GLU A 7 -11.21 -3.93 -3.51
N LEU A 8 -10.87 -5.20 -3.31
CA LEU A 8 -9.86 -5.88 -4.11
C LEU A 8 -10.50 -6.39 -5.41
N LYS A 9 -9.93 -6.03 -6.55
CA LYS A 9 -10.34 -6.55 -7.87
C LYS A 9 -9.16 -7.06 -8.67
N PHE A 10 -9.42 -8.06 -9.49
CA PHE A 10 -8.49 -8.44 -10.55
C PHE A 10 -8.54 -7.38 -11.66
N ILE A 11 -7.39 -6.79 -11.99
CA ILE A 11 -7.25 -5.69 -12.95
C ILE A 11 -6.90 -6.25 -14.33
N SER A 12 -5.82 -7.02 -14.43
CA SER A 12 -5.39 -7.68 -15.67
C SER A 12 -4.36 -8.78 -15.38
N ASN A 13 -3.97 -9.54 -16.41
CA ASN A 13 -2.90 -10.52 -16.27
C ASN A 13 -1.52 -9.88 -16.02
N GLU A 14 -1.31 -8.64 -16.46
CA GLU A 14 -0.04 -7.93 -16.26
C GLU A 14 0.05 -7.30 -14.86
N ILE A 15 -1.05 -6.72 -14.36
CA ILE A 15 -1.08 -6.02 -13.06
C ILE A 15 -1.46 -6.97 -11.92
N GLY A 16 -2.26 -8.00 -12.20
CA GLY A 16 -2.83 -8.87 -11.18
C GLY A 16 -3.96 -8.17 -10.43
N TYR A 17 -3.92 -8.22 -9.10
CA TYR A 17 -4.93 -7.62 -8.24
C TYR A 17 -4.60 -6.17 -7.91
N GLY A 18 -5.64 -5.37 -7.71
CA GLY A 18 -5.54 -3.97 -7.31
C GLY A 18 -6.70 -3.55 -6.43
N VAL A 19 -6.51 -2.44 -5.74
CA VAL A 19 -7.54 -1.79 -4.92
C VAL A 19 -8.31 -0.79 -5.79
N VAL A 20 -9.64 -0.90 -5.79
CA VAL A 20 -10.54 0.04 -6.50
C VAL A 20 -11.51 0.69 -5.53
N ALA A 21 -11.94 1.91 -5.84
CA ALA A 21 -13.00 2.57 -5.08
C ALA A 21 -14.35 1.90 -5.37
N THR A 22 -15.17 1.76 -4.34
CA THR A 22 -16.57 1.27 -4.46
C THR A 22 -17.57 2.43 -4.54
N GLU A 23 -17.13 3.62 -4.17
CA GLU A 23 -17.90 4.87 -4.14
C GLU A 23 -16.95 6.04 -4.37
N PHE A 24 -17.53 7.23 -4.64
CA PHE A 24 -16.77 8.46 -4.75
C PHE A 24 -15.93 8.76 -3.48
N ILE A 25 -14.64 9.03 -3.69
CA ILE A 25 -13.71 9.49 -2.65
C ILE A 25 -13.16 10.86 -3.09
N PRO A 26 -13.49 11.95 -2.37
CA PRO A 26 -13.04 13.29 -2.75
C PRO A 26 -11.55 13.48 -2.53
N ALA A 27 -10.94 14.36 -3.34
CA ALA A 27 -9.57 14.83 -3.13
C ALA A 27 -9.36 15.34 -1.69
N GLY A 28 -8.22 14.99 -1.10
CA GLY A 28 -7.87 15.27 0.29
C GLY A 28 -8.33 14.22 1.30
N SER A 29 -9.10 13.21 0.88
CA SER A 29 -9.47 12.09 1.76
C SER A 29 -8.27 11.22 2.11
N ILE A 30 -8.22 10.72 3.35
CA ILE A 30 -7.23 9.72 3.75
C ILE A 30 -7.59 8.39 3.07
N THR A 31 -6.68 7.85 2.26
CA THR A 31 -6.88 6.59 1.52
C THR A 31 -6.26 5.40 2.22
N TRP A 32 -5.24 5.62 3.04
CA TRP A 32 -4.62 4.61 3.91
C TRP A 32 -3.99 5.28 5.13
N VAL A 33 -3.92 4.58 6.26
CA VAL A 33 -3.20 5.03 7.47
C VAL A 33 -2.39 3.88 8.03
N LEU A 34 -1.18 4.13 8.51
CA LEU A 34 -0.40 3.15 9.26
C LEU A 34 -1.14 2.78 10.55
N ASP A 35 -1.39 1.49 10.75
CA ASP A 35 -2.05 0.99 11.95
C ASP A 35 -1.22 -0.06 12.70
N LYS A 36 -1.73 -0.49 13.86
CA LYS A 36 -1.00 -1.36 14.80
C LYS A 36 -0.72 -2.76 14.27
N LEU A 37 -1.39 -3.21 13.21
CA LEU A 37 -1.18 -4.51 12.60
C LEU A 37 -0.20 -4.46 11.43
N ASP A 38 0.08 -3.28 10.89
CA ASP A 38 1.12 -3.11 9.88
C ASP A 38 2.48 -3.48 10.46
N ARG A 39 3.28 -4.16 9.66
CA ARG A 39 4.58 -4.69 10.10
C ARG A 39 5.71 -3.93 9.44
N GLU A 40 6.63 -3.46 10.27
CA GLU A 40 7.89 -2.85 9.83
C GLU A 40 9.03 -3.85 9.98
N PHE A 41 9.91 -3.89 8.98
CA PHE A 41 11.08 -4.76 8.94
C PHE A 41 12.31 -3.95 8.56
N SER A 42 13.32 -3.99 9.42
CA SER A 42 14.63 -3.42 9.11
C SER A 42 15.31 -4.19 7.97
N SER A 43 16.30 -3.56 7.34
CA SER A 43 17.09 -4.21 6.29
C SER A 43 17.81 -5.48 6.81
N VAL A 44 18.22 -5.49 8.08
CA VAL A 44 18.89 -6.66 8.69
C VAL A 44 17.89 -7.79 8.91
N GLU A 45 16.70 -7.50 9.42
CA GLU A 45 15.64 -8.50 9.59
C GLU A 45 15.25 -9.11 8.24
N PHE A 46 14.99 -8.28 7.23
CA PHE A 46 14.68 -8.73 5.87
C PHE A 46 15.75 -9.67 5.31
N GLN A 47 17.03 -9.29 5.37
CA GLN A 47 18.15 -10.10 4.85
C GLN A 47 18.35 -11.41 5.61
N SER A 48 17.90 -11.49 6.86
CA SER A 48 17.98 -12.72 7.67
C SER A 48 16.83 -13.70 7.41
N MET A 49 15.78 -13.29 6.67
CA MET A 49 14.64 -14.15 6.37
C MET A 49 14.95 -15.12 5.22
N GLU A 50 14.22 -16.22 5.17
CA GLU A 50 14.24 -17.13 4.02
C GLU A 50 13.72 -16.45 2.74
N ASP A 51 14.19 -16.91 1.58
CA ASP A 51 13.87 -16.34 0.26
C ASP A 51 12.36 -16.20 0.01
N ILE A 52 11.55 -17.13 0.53
CA ILE A 52 10.08 -17.05 0.39
C ILE A 52 9.50 -15.79 1.03
N TYR A 53 9.99 -15.40 2.20
CA TYR A 53 9.52 -14.20 2.89
C TYR A 53 10.11 -12.94 2.27
N GLN A 54 11.38 -13.00 1.83
CA GLN A 54 11.99 -11.90 1.10
C GLN A 54 11.20 -11.57 -0.17
N ASN A 55 10.82 -12.57 -0.95
CA ASN A 55 10.01 -12.39 -2.16
C ASN A 55 8.63 -11.76 -1.86
N ILE A 56 7.99 -12.17 -0.75
CA ILE A 56 6.72 -11.57 -0.31
C ILE A 56 6.92 -10.11 0.05
N LEU A 57 7.91 -9.79 0.88
CA LEU A 57 8.16 -8.43 1.32
C LEU A 57 8.59 -7.53 0.15
N ASP A 58 9.43 -8.01 -0.76
CA ASP A 58 9.86 -7.25 -1.94
C ASP A 58 8.67 -6.90 -2.86
N THR A 59 7.66 -7.75 -2.91
CA THR A 59 6.45 -7.52 -3.73
C THR A 59 5.42 -6.64 -3.05
N TYR A 60 5.17 -6.83 -1.75
CA TYR A 60 3.98 -6.32 -1.05
C TYR A 60 4.27 -5.23 0.00
N SER A 61 5.51 -4.79 0.12
CA SER A 61 5.89 -3.72 1.06
C SER A 61 6.37 -2.47 0.33
N PHE A 62 6.33 -1.34 1.02
CA PHE A 62 6.97 -0.09 0.59
C PHE A 62 8.08 0.29 1.57
N ARG A 63 8.94 1.25 1.18
CA ARG A 63 10.00 1.77 2.05
C ARG A 63 9.56 3.05 2.75
N ASN A 64 9.70 3.10 4.06
CA ASN A 64 9.48 4.32 4.83
C ASN A 64 10.71 5.25 4.82
N ASN A 65 10.64 6.37 5.53
CA ASN A 65 11.73 7.36 5.59
C ASN A 65 13.00 6.86 6.31
N GLN A 66 12.93 5.74 7.04
CA GLN A 66 14.08 5.09 7.67
C GLN A 66 14.73 4.05 6.75
N GLY A 67 14.12 3.76 5.60
CA GLY A 67 14.55 2.72 4.68
C GLY A 67 14.04 1.31 5.04
N ASN A 68 13.19 1.19 6.05
CA ASN A 68 12.58 -0.06 6.49
C ASN A 68 11.40 -0.43 5.57
N LEU A 69 11.18 -1.74 5.41
CA LEU A 69 10.06 -2.28 4.64
C LEU A 69 8.81 -2.30 5.51
N VAL A 70 7.72 -1.71 5.02
CA VAL A 70 6.42 -1.67 5.70
C VAL A 70 5.44 -2.54 4.92
N LEU A 71 5.03 -3.64 5.53
CA LEU A 71 4.02 -4.56 5.01
C LEU A 71 2.65 -4.18 5.58
N CYS A 72 1.76 -3.74 4.69
CA CYS A 72 0.36 -3.51 5.05
C CYS A 72 -0.34 -4.86 5.35
N TRP A 73 -1.02 -4.97 6.49
CA TRP A 73 -1.66 -6.23 6.87
C TRP A 73 -2.93 -6.52 6.06
N ASP A 74 -3.61 -5.48 5.59
CA ASP A 74 -4.89 -5.53 4.90
C ASP A 74 -4.75 -5.42 3.37
N ASN A 75 -5.85 -5.05 2.68
CA ASN A 75 -5.85 -4.90 1.23
C ASN A 75 -4.93 -3.77 0.73
N GLY A 76 -4.43 -2.89 1.59
CA GLY A 76 -3.49 -1.83 1.22
C GLY A 76 -2.21 -2.34 0.57
N ARG A 77 -1.82 -3.60 0.83
CA ARG A 77 -0.66 -4.23 0.16
C ARG A 77 -0.85 -4.45 -1.35
N TYR A 78 -2.08 -4.34 -1.86
CA TYR A 78 -2.40 -4.47 -3.28
C TYR A 78 -2.60 -3.11 -3.96
N VAL A 79 -2.24 -2.00 -3.30
CA VAL A 79 -2.19 -0.68 -3.96
C VAL A 79 -1.04 -0.69 -4.97
N ASN A 80 -1.36 -0.44 -6.23
CA ASN A 80 -0.39 -0.51 -7.33
C ASN A 80 0.35 0.81 -7.52
N HIS A 81 1.57 0.71 -8.06
CA HIS A 81 2.33 1.87 -8.52
C HIS A 81 1.78 2.42 -9.84
N SER A 82 1.81 3.74 -10.01
CA SER A 82 1.52 4.42 -11.27
C SER A 82 2.24 5.76 -11.34
N PHE A 83 2.82 6.09 -12.49
CA PHE A 83 3.38 7.42 -12.76
C PHE A 83 2.29 8.51 -12.84
N ASN A 84 1.01 8.12 -12.92
CA ASN A 84 -0.13 9.01 -12.88
C ASN A 84 -1.08 8.64 -11.71
N SER A 85 -0.51 8.47 -10.51
CA SER A 85 -1.24 8.03 -9.31
C SER A 85 -2.30 9.04 -8.85
N ASN A 86 -3.42 8.54 -8.32
CA ASN A 86 -4.47 9.35 -7.70
C ASN A 86 -4.31 9.48 -6.17
N CYS A 87 -3.40 8.71 -5.58
CA CYS A 87 -3.04 8.80 -4.17
C CYS A 87 -1.56 9.15 -3.98
N LEU A 88 -1.23 9.69 -2.80
CA LEU A 88 0.13 10.04 -2.40
C LEU A 88 0.36 9.77 -0.91
N THR A 89 1.41 9.01 -0.61
CA THR A 89 1.88 8.77 0.76
C THR A 89 2.55 10.03 1.31
N THR A 90 2.21 10.38 2.55
CA THR A 90 2.75 11.56 3.25
C THR A 90 3.86 11.17 4.22
N ALA A 91 4.58 12.17 4.74
CA ALA A 91 5.58 11.99 5.80
C ALA A 91 4.97 11.73 7.20
N TYR A 92 3.64 11.62 7.30
CA TYR A 92 2.90 11.50 8.54
C TYR A 92 2.25 10.11 8.69
N ASP A 93 2.79 9.11 8.01
CA ASP A 93 2.34 7.71 8.08
C ASP A 93 0.88 7.50 7.62
N PHE A 94 0.42 8.31 6.66
CA PHE A 94 -0.85 8.10 5.97
C PHE A 94 -0.77 8.53 4.50
N GLU A 95 -1.69 8.03 3.69
CA GLU A 95 -1.88 8.34 2.28
C GLU A 95 -3.12 9.20 2.07
N ILE A 96 -3.07 10.13 1.11
CA ILE A 96 -4.21 10.95 0.70
C ILE A 96 -4.54 10.77 -0.77
N ALA A 97 -5.83 10.91 -1.09
CA ALA A 97 -6.28 11.16 -2.46
C ALA A 97 -5.80 12.56 -2.90
N ILE A 98 -5.02 12.65 -3.98
CA ILE A 98 -4.55 13.93 -4.54
C ILE A 98 -5.44 14.46 -5.66
N ARG A 99 -6.49 13.72 -6.00
CA ARG A 99 -7.56 14.08 -6.92
C ARG A 99 -8.80 13.26 -6.55
N ASP A 100 -9.95 13.63 -7.08
CA ASP A 100 -11.18 12.87 -6.94
C ASP A 100 -11.04 11.46 -7.54
N ILE A 101 -11.60 10.46 -6.85
CA ILE A 101 -11.61 9.05 -7.26
C ILE A 101 -13.05 8.60 -7.43
N HIS A 102 -13.35 7.96 -8.57
CA HIS A 102 -14.66 7.48 -8.98
C HIS A 102 -14.69 5.97 -9.11
#